data_AF-A0AAD5YAV9-F1
#
_entry.id   AF-A0AAD5YAV9-F1
#
_cell.length_a   1.000
_cell.length_b   1.000
_cell.length_c   1.000
_cell.angle_alpha   90.00
_cell.angle_beta   90.00
_cell.angle_gamma   90.00
#
_symmetry.space_group_name_H-M   'P 1'
#
loop_
_entity.id
_entity.type
_entity.pdbx_description
1 polymer ?
#
loop_
_entity_poly.entity_id
_entity_poly.type
_entity_poly.pdbx_seq_one_letter_code
_entity_poly.pdbx_strand_id
1 'polypeptide(L)'
;MILEKVPFPDDPTPTDAPPSYDTLPPNPGSSTFSLDGKVNPYLQSYPQSPEASGSAESSTTPISPRGRPKGSKSWFPFGQAARTAREVKATVQGLIRDLVKLENPSSMAILQSCSEACAAHGLELSSILQEKTIEGHTPLYWAIIKRPPEPPTAHDRDVLTSMLALAEPLSSTTLSEIRLACLVASDQTLFQRLRRSPAFAPLSGSDQMILEASVPPDDVVVEDVPGDEGAFAVHFRFVKFQTRMRVSKEVKIEYIARGRIWSLSFFVNGSRTWRSGKTLEKGAWVACMALLEHSPPTWIDSRLIIDDPRCSTNSPFTRMPQPEFSPPTSPRGQFKPTISLRMKSGTEQLSPPSAAHWPPSEILVPLQESLMGNSLQYE
;
A
#
# COMPACT_ATOMS: atom_id res chain seq x y z
N MET A 1 -64.19 -31.22 -31.09
CA MET A 1 -64.10 -29.75 -31.05
C MET A 1 -62.64 -29.40 -30.86
N ILE A 2 -61.96 -29.05 -31.95
CA ILE A 2 -60.55 -28.70 -31.98
C ILE A 2 -60.51 -27.17 -31.79
N LEU A 3 -59.93 -26.72 -30.68
CA LEU A 3 -59.78 -25.31 -30.34
C LEU A 3 -58.68 -24.70 -31.21
N GLU A 4 -59.07 -23.78 -32.10
CA GLU A 4 -58.15 -22.96 -32.88
C GLU A 4 -57.33 -22.06 -31.96
N LYS A 5 -56.00 -22.14 -32.13
CA LYS A 5 -55.00 -21.44 -31.33
C LYS A 5 -54.76 -20.06 -31.94
N VAL A 6 -55.11 -19.02 -31.21
CA VAL A 6 -54.92 -17.61 -31.61
C VAL A 6 -53.40 -17.31 -31.69
N PRO A 7 -52.90 -16.72 -32.79
CA PRO A 7 -51.50 -16.34 -32.91
C PRO A 7 -51.17 -15.13 -32.01
N PHE A 8 -50.03 -15.21 -31.32
CA PHE A 8 -49.52 -14.14 -30.45
C PHE A 8 -48.95 -12.98 -31.31
N PRO A 9 -49.07 -11.73 -30.81
CA PRO A 9 -48.51 -10.55 -31.48
C PRO A 9 -46.98 -10.55 -31.45
N ASP A 10 -46.39 -10.05 -32.54
CA ASP A 10 -44.95 -9.98 -32.77
C ASP A 10 -44.22 -9.22 -31.64
N ASP A 11 -43.25 -9.89 -31.03
CA ASP A 11 -42.37 -9.37 -30.00
C ASP A 11 -41.29 -8.48 -30.66
N PRO A 12 -41.21 -7.17 -30.39
CA PRO A 12 -40.18 -6.31 -30.95
C PRO A 12 -38.84 -6.61 -30.26
N THR A 13 -38.08 -7.51 -30.86
CA THR A 13 -36.67 -7.72 -30.48
C THR A 13 -35.89 -6.41 -30.67
N PRO A 14 -35.14 -5.94 -29.66
CA PRO A 14 -34.32 -4.74 -29.78
C PRO A 14 -33.24 -4.95 -30.84
N THR A 15 -33.21 -4.09 -31.87
CA THR A 15 -32.23 -4.06 -32.97
C THR A 15 -30.80 -3.70 -32.56
N ASP A 16 -30.46 -3.80 -31.27
CA ASP A 16 -29.19 -3.32 -30.71
C ASP A 16 -28.42 -4.45 -30.00
N ALA A 17 -28.35 -5.61 -30.66
CA ALA A 17 -27.40 -6.65 -30.30
C ALA A 17 -26.10 -6.43 -31.10
N PRO A 18 -24.92 -6.37 -30.47
CA PRO A 18 -23.67 -6.24 -31.18
C PRO A 18 -23.44 -7.47 -32.10
N PRO A 19 -22.83 -7.28 -33.28
CA PRO A 19 -22.59 -8.36 -34.23
C PRO A 19 -21.72 -9.46 -33.63
N SER A 20 -22.05 -10.72 -33.93
CA SER A 20 -21.25 -11.88 -33.57
C SER A 20 -19.87 -11.84 -34.23
N TYR A 21 -18.80 -11.92 -33.44
CA TYR A 21 -17.39 -11.83 -33.88
C TYR A 21 -16.86 -13.05 -34.65
N ASP A 22 -17.71 -13.97 -35.11
CA ASP A 22 -17.29 -15.26 -35.70
C ASP A 22 -17.16 -15.27 -37.24
N THR A 23 -17.08 -14.11 -37.90
CA THR A 23 -16.92 -14.07 -39.37
C THR A 23 -15.84 -13.08 -39.81
N LEU A 24 -14.58 -13.41 -39.55
CA LEU A 24 -13.46 -12.80 -40.26
C LEU A 24 -13.03 -13.71 -41.43
N PRO A 25 -13.07 -13.25 -42.69
CA PRO A 25 -12.56 -14.00 -43.82
C PRO A 25 -11.01 -14.08 -43.76
N PRO A 26 -10.41 -15.18 -44.25
CA PRO A 26 -8.96 -15.35 -44.25
C PRO A 26 -8.30 -14.33 -45.17
N ASN A 27 -7.40 -13.53 -44.60
CA ASN A 27 -6.65 -12.48 -45.29
C ASN A 27 -5.56 -13.10 -46.20
N PRO A 28 -5.63 -12.96 -47.54
CA PRO A 28 -4.60 -13.45 -48.45
C PRO A 28 -3.50 -12.39 -48.59
N GLY A 29 -2.54 -12.38 -47.67
CA GLY A 29 -1.44 -11.40 -47.75
C GLY A 29 -0.32 -11.51 -46.73
N SER A 30 -0.20 -12.61 -45.99
CA SER A 30 0.93 -12.77 -45.06
C SER A 30 2.10 -13.47 -45.73
N SER A 31 3.09 -12.67 -46.10
CA SER A 31 4.41 -13.08 -46.55
C SER A 31 5.13 -13.91 -45.49
N THR A 32 5.51 -15.11 -45.91
CA THR A 32 6.59 -15.98 -45.43
C THR A 32 7.63 -15.30 -44.53
N PHE A 33 7.58 -15.58 -43.23
CA PHE A 33 8.76 -15.61 -42.39
C PHE A 33 9.05 -17.05 -41.97
N SER A 34 10.24 -17.48 -42.36
CA SER A 34 10.80 -18.81 -42.21
C SER A 34 11.06 -19.10 -40.72
N LEU A 35 10.38 -20.10 -40.19
CA LEU A 35 10.63 -20.68 -38.88
C LEU A 35 11.32 -22.03 -39.13
N ASP A 36 12.65 -22.06 -39.04
CA ASP A 36 13.38 -23.31 -38.83
C ASP A 36 14.55 -23.08 -37.87
N GLY A 37 14.60 -23.93 -36.85
CA GLY A 37 15.44 -23.76 -35.66
C GLY A 37 15.03 -24.67 -34.51
N LYS A 38 14.82 -25.96 -34.79
CA LYS A 38 14.74 -27.04 -33.80
C LYS A 38 16.00 -27.08 -32.93
N VAL A 39 15.89 -26.95 -31.59
CA VAL A 39 16.70 -27.72 -30.61
C VAL A 39 15.96 -27.84 -29.25
N ASN A 40 15.47 -29.05 -28.99
CA ASN A 40 15.35 -29.83 -27.73
C ASN A 40 14.46 -29.40 -26.53
N PRO A 41 13.69 -30.35 -25.94
CA PRO A 41 12.93 -30.17 -24.71
C PRO A 41 13.75 -30.60 -23.50
N TYR A 42 14.02 -29.69 -22.57
CA TYR A 42 14.39 -30.06 -21.20
C TYR A 42 13.17 -29.91 -20.30
N LEU A 43 12.79 -31.06 -19.75
CA LEU A 43 11.74 -31.27 -18.78
C LEU A 43 11.93 -30.37 -17.56
N GLN A 44 10.83 -29.73 -17.15
CA GLN A 44 10.67 -29.09 -15.84
C GLN A 44 10.84 -30.14 -14.74
N SER A 45 11.95 -30.06 -14.00
CA SER A 45 12.12 -30.73 -12.71
C SER A 45 11.49 -29.88 -11.62
N TYR A 46 10.38 -30.36 -11.05
CA TYR A 46 9.84 -29.89 -9.78
C TYR A 46 10.80 -30.26 -8.63
N PRO A 47 11.03 -29.41 -7.62
CA PRO A 47 11.71 -29.85 -6.41
C PRO A 47 10.77 -30.75 -5.59
N GLN A 48 11.06 -32.05 -5.61
CA GLN A 48 10.52 -33.04 -4.69
C GLN A 48 10.94 -32.70 -3.26
N SER A 49 9.96 -32.69 -2.35
CA SER A 49 10.18 -32.70 -0.91
C SER A 49 10.87 -34.00 -0.48
N PRO A 50 11.80 -33.98 0.50
CA PRO A 50 12.43 -35.19 0.98
C PRO A 50 11.45 -36.02 1.82
N GLU A 51 11.09 -37.19 1.30
CA GLU A 51 10.52 -38.30 2.07
C GLU A 51 11.57 -38.83 3.06
N ALA A 52 11.30 -38.67 4.36
CA ALA A 52 12.04 -39.36 5.40
C ALA A 52 11.47 -40.79 5.56
N SER A 53 12.16 -41.75 4.93
CA SER A 53 12.01 -43.18 5.21
C SER A 53 12.43 -43.51 6.64
N GLY A 54 11.62 -44.34 7.29
CA GLY A 54 11.72 -44.68 8.70
C GLY A 54 12.85 -45.62 9.10
N SER A 55 13.01 -45.72 10.41
CA SER A 55 13.69 -46.79 11.12
C SER A 55 12.67 -47.50 12.01
N ALA A 56 12.61 -48.81 11.83
CA ALA A 56 11.82 -49.75 12.60
C ALA A 56 12.46 -49.98 13.97
N GLU A 57 11.67 -49.93 15.04
CA GLU A 57 11.99 -50.61 16.30
C GLU A 57 10.77 -51.28 16.93
N SER A 58 11.10 -52.36 17.61
CA SER A 58 10.30 -53.51 17.98
C SER A 58 9.30 -53.25 19.11
N SER A 59 8.12 -53.82 18.93
CA SER A 59 7.37 -54.67 19.87
C SER A 59 7.83 -54.70 21.34
N THR A 60 6.94 -54.31 22.25
CA THR A 60 6.56 -55.08 23.45
C THR A 60 5.17 -54.66 23.94
N THR A 61 4.27 -55.64 23.99
CA THR A 61 2.92 -55.57 24.58
C THR A 61 2.97 -55.74 26.10
N PRO A 62 2.09 -55.07 26.86
CA PRO A 62 1.52 -55.66 28.06
C PRO A 62 0.00 -55.82 27.92
N ILE A 63 -0.41 -57.08 28.02
CA ILE A 63 -1.78 -57.55 28.22
C ILE A 63 -2.22 -57.14 29.63
N SER A 64 -3.33 -56.41 29.75
CA SER A 64 -4.12 -56.30 30.99
C SER A 64 -5.51 -55.71 30.71
N PRO A 65 -6.49 -55.84 31.64
CA PRO A 65 -7.64 -56.70 31.42
C PRO A 65 -8.91 -55.92 31.11
N ARG A 66 -9.88 -56.64 30.52
CA ARG A 66 -11.28 -56.26 30.40
C ARG A 66 -11.85 -55.85 31.76
N GLY A 67 -11.89 -54.54 32.02
CA GLY A 67 -12.78 -53.91 32.99
C GLY A 67 -13.71 -52.98 32.23
N ARG A 68 -15.02 -53.23 32.30
CA ARG A 68 -16.06 -52.24 31.97
C ARG A 68 -16.20 -51.31 33.18
N PRO A 69 -15.90 -50.00 33.09
CA PRO A 69 -16.53 -49.02 33.96
C PRO A 69 -17.68 -48.35 33.22
N LYS A 70 -18.86 -48.47 33.84
CA LYS A 70 -20.02 -47.59 33.66
C LYS A 70 -19.59 -46.11 33.74
N GLY A 71 -20.14 -45.30 32.84
CA GLY A 71 -20.36 -43.86 33.06
C GLY A 71 -19.12 -42.99 32.96
N SER A 72 -18.63 -42.79 31.73
CA SER A 72 -17.73 -41.67 31.43
C SER A 72 -18.51 -40.35 31.57
N LYS A 73 -18.44 -39.76 32.76
CA LYS A 73 -18.85 -38.38 33.00
C LYS A 73 -17.85 -37.50 32.25
N SER A 74 -18.30 -36.95 31.12
CA SER A 74 -17.64 -35.89 30.36
C SER A 74 -17.32 -34.71 31.28
N TRP A 75 -16.10 -34.63 31.81
CA TRP A 75 -15.70 -33.67 32.84
C TRP A 75 -14.71 -32.62 32.35
N PHE A 76 -14.70 -32.34 31.05
CA PHE A 76 -13.98 -31.17 30.55
C PHE A 76 -14.94 -30.25 29.79
N PRO A 77 -15.53 -29.24 30.47
CA PRO A 77 -16.34 -28.20 29.82
C PRO A 77 -15.54 -27.32 28.85
N PHE A 78 -14.23 -27.59 28.68
CA PHE A 78 -13.33 -26.91 27.75
C PHE A 78 -13.83 -26.88 26.30
N GLY A 79 -14.66 -27.84 25.88
CA GLY A 79 -15.20 -27.88 24.52
C GLY A 79 -16.34 -26.90 24.22
N GLN A 80 -17.15 -26.52 25.23
CA GLN A 80 -18.32 -25.67 25.00
C GLN A 80 -17.92 -24.21 24.80
N ALA A 81 -17.04 -23.68 25.66
CA ALA A 81 -16.54 -22.31 25.53
C ALA A 81 -15.85 -22.06 24.19
N ALA A 82 -15.05 -23.03 23.72
CA ALA A 82 -14.37 -22.93 22.43
C ALA A 82 -15.34 -22.92 21.24
N ARG A 83 -16.47 -23.66 21.33
CA ARG A 83 -17.52 -23.62 20.30
C ARG A 83 -18.23 -22.29 20.28
N THR A 84 -18.64 -21.80 21.45
CA THR A 84 -19.28 -20.48 21.59
C THR A 84 -18.37 -19.37 21.08
N ALA A 85 -17.08 -19.37 21.40
CA ALA A 85 -16.13 -18.38 20.88
C ALA A 85 -16.03 -18.42 19.35
N ARG A 86 -16.07 -19.60 18.72
CA ARG A 86 -16.08 -19.71 17.25
C ARG A 86 -17.36 -19.17 16.62
N GLU A 87 -18.51 -19.45 17.23
CA GLU A 87 -19.81 -18.93 16.79
C GLU A 87 -19.87 -17.40 16.91
N VAL A 88 -19.39 -16.85 18.02
CA VAL A 88 -19.29 -15.40 18.24
C VAL A 88 -18.34 -14.78 17.21
N LYS A 89 -17.17 -15.36 17.00
CA LYS A 89 -16.22 -14.91 15.98
C LYS A 89 -16.85 -14.90 14.59
N ALA A 90 -17.54 -15.97 14.18
CA ALA A 90 -18.21 -16.04 12.89
C ALA A 90 -19.33 -14.99 12.76
N THR A 91 -20.08 -14.75 13.83
CA THR A 91 -21.13 -13.72 13.89
C THR A 91 -20.54 -12.33 13.72
N VAL A 92 -19.48 -12.01 14.47
CA VAL A 92 -18.76 -10.73 14.39
C VAL A 92 -18.17 -10.52 12.99
N GLN A 93 -17.55 -11.55 12.40
CA GLN A 93 -17.07 -11.49 11.01
C GLN A 93 -18.19 -11.22 10.00
N GLY A 94 -19.37 -11.83 10.20
CA GLY A 94 -20.57 -11.55 9.39
C GLY A 94 -21.01 -10.09 9.49
N LEU A 95 -21.14 -9.57 10.71
CA LEU A 95 -21.51 -8.18 10.97
C LEU A 95 -20.51 -7.19 10.36
N ILE A 96 -19.20 -7.44 10.52
CA ILE A 96 -18.15 -6.61 9.92
C ILE A 96 -18.23 -6.65 8.40
N ARG A 97 -18.47 -7.81 7.79
CA ARG A 97 -18.63 -7.94 6.34
C ARG A 97 -19.81 -7.12 5.83
N ASP A 98 -20.94 -7.17 6.52
CA ASP A 98 -22.13 -6.41 6.16
C ASP A 98 -21.91 -4.92 6.36
N LEU A 99 -21.19 -4.54 7.42
CA LEU A 99 -20.83 -3.15 7.70
C LEU A 99 -19.94 -2.53 6.62
N VAL A 100 -19.02 -3.31 6.03
CA VAL A 100 -18.17 -2.82 4.95
C VAL A 100 -18.93 -2.70 3.62
N LYS A 101 -20.02 -3.45 3.44
CA LYS A 101 -20.87 -3.39 2.24
C LYS A 101 -21.89 -2.26 2.30
N LEU A 102 -22.37 -1.92 3.49
CA LEU A 102 -23.46 -0.96 3.70
C LEU A 102 -22.91 0.27 4.40
N GLU A 103 -23.07 1.45 3.78
CA GLU A 103 -22.85 2.71 4.50
C GLU A 103 -23.89 2.84 5.61
N ASN A 104 -23.47 2.55 6.84
CA ASN A 104 -24.35 2.58 7.99
C ASN A 104 -23.92 3.70 8.96
N PRO A 105 -24.80 4.68 9.25
CA PRO A 105 -24.48 5.74 10.22
C PRO A 105 -24.25 5.19 11.63
N SER A 106 -24.77 3.98 11.93
CA SER A 106 -24.60 3.30 13.22
C SER A 106 -23.36 2.40 13.28
N SER A 107 -22.41 2.57 12.35
CA SER A 107 -21.20 1.74 12.25
C SER A 107 -20.41 1.65 13.56
N MET A 108 -20.22 2.78 14.25
CA MET A 108 -19.49 2.81 15.52
C MET A 108 -20.19 2.02 16.63
N ALA A 109 -21.51 2.09 16.72
CA ALA A 109 -22.28 1.35 17.73
C ALA A 109 -22.21 -0.18 17.49
N ILE A 110 -22.25 -0.60 16.21
CA ILE A 110 -22.08 -2.00 15.83
C ILE A 110 -20.67 -2.48 16.19
N LEU A 111 -19.64 -1.73 15.81
CA LEU A 111 -18.24 -2.07 16.13
C LEU A 111 -17.99 -2.16 17.64
N GLN A 112 -18.58 -1.26 18.43
CA GLN A 112 -18.51 -1.28 19.89
C GLN A 112 -19.17 -2.55 20.46
N SER A 113 -20.38 -2.89 19.98
CA SER A 113 -21.06 -4.12 20.37
C SER A 113 -20.26 -5.38 19.99
N CYS A 114 -19.64 -5.40 18.80
CA CYS A 114 -18.73 -6.47 18.41
C CYS A 114 -17.52 -6.56 19.36
N SER A 115 -16.95 -5.43 19.77
CA SER A 115 -15.80 -5.37 20.69
C SER A 115 -16.17 -5.96 22.06
N GLU A 116 -17.32 -5.57 22.62
CA GLU A 116 -17.83 -6.10 23.89
C GLU A 116 -18.13 -7.59 23.82
N ALA A 117 -18.77 -8.05 22.73
CA ALA A 117 -19.02 -9.46 22.50
C ALA A 117 -17.71 -10.26 22.37
N CYS A 118 -16.72 -9.74 21.66
CA CYS A 118 -15.41 -10.38 21.58
C CYS A 118 -14.74 -10.50 22.96
N ALA A 119 -14.71 -9.41 23.73
CA ALA A 119 -14.12 -9.38 25.06
C ALA A 119 -14.78 -10.38 26.01
N ALA A 120 -16.12 -10.50 26.00
CA ALA A 120 -16.87 -11.46 26.82
C ALA A 120 -16.51 -12.94 26.53
N HIS A 121 -15.98 -13.22 25.33
CA HIS A 121 -15.62 -14.57 24.89
C HIS A 121 -14.11 -14.79 24.72
N GLY A 122 -13.28 -13.88 25.27
CA GLY A 122 -11.82 -13.99 25.20
C GLY A 122 -11.27 -13.88 23.77
N LEU A 123 -11.96 -13.16 22.91
CA LEU A 123 -11.54 -12.85 21.54
C LEU A 123 -11.02 -11.41 21.47
N GLU A 124 -10.08 -11.18 20.57
CA GLU A 124 -9.58 -9.84 20.30
C GLU A 124 -10.16 -9.32 18.99
N LEU A 125 -10.93 -8.22 19.05
CA LEU A 125 -11.53 -7.63 17.85
C LEU A 125 -10.47 -7.16 16.85
N SER A 126 -9.32 -6.68 17.34
CA SER A 126 -8.19 -6.25 16.51
C SER A 126 -7.70 -7.39 15.60
N SER A 127 -7.58 -8.61 16.15
CA SER A 127 -7.19 -9.81 15.40
C SER A 127 -8.20 -10.13 14.31
N ILE A 128 -9.51 -10.06 14.62
CA ILE A 128 -10.58 -10.33 13.66
C ILE A 128 -10.58 -9.31 12.51
N LEU A 129 -10.37 -8.03 12.79
CA LEU A 129 -10.32 -6.96 11.78
C LEU A 129 -9.12 -7.10 10.81
N GLN A 130 -8.08 -7.80 11.23
CA GLN A 130 -6.87 -8.04 10.46
C GLN A 130 -6.87 -9.39 9.72
N GLU A 131 -7.88 -10.24 9.94
CA GLU A 131 -8.02 -11.51 9.25
C GLU A 131 -8.59 -11.36 7.83
N LYS A 132 -8.09 -12.17 6.90
CA LYS A 132 -8.51 -12.20 5.49
C LYS A 132 -9.85 -12.93 5.30
N THR A 133 -10.94 -12.33 5.80
CA THR A 133 -12.26 -12.97 5.94
C THR A 133 -13.25 -12.64 4.82
N ILE A 134 -12.89 -11.73 3.90
CA ILE A 134 -13.75 -11.29 2.81
C ILE A 134 -12.96 -11.45 1.51
N GLU A 135 -13.29 -12.47 0.72
CA GLU A 135 -12.70 -12.69 -0.62
C GLU A 135 -11.15 -12.69 -0.64
N GLY A 136 -10.52 -13.23 0.41
CA GLY A 136 -9.06 -13.30 0.51
C GLY A 136 -8.37 -12.01 0.99
N HIS A 137 -9.14 -10.98 1.33
CA HIS A 137 -8.66 -9.70 1.85
C HIS A 137 -9.22 -9.38 3.24
N THR A 138 -8.61 -8.41 3.91
CA THR A 138 -9.06 -7.93 5.22
C THR A 138 -10.32 -7.06 5.10
N PRO A 139 -11.14 -6.96 6.16
CA PRO A 139 -12.20 -5.96 6.22
C PRO A 139 -11.70 -4.53 5.99
N LEU A 140 -10.50 -4.18 6.47
CA LEU A 140 -9.88 -2.87 6.27
C LEU A 140 -9.58 -2.58 4.79
N TYR A 141 -9.12 -3.58 4.03
CA TYR A 141 -8.93 -3.47 2.58
C TYR A 141 -10.25 -3.08 1.89
N TRP A 142 -11.31 -3.83 2.17
CA TRP A 142 -12.62 -3.57 1.54
C TRP A 142 -13.24 -2.26 1.99
N ALA A 143 -13.04 -1.85 3.24
CA ALA A 143 -13.47 -0.55 3.75
C ALA A 143 -12.82 0.63 3.01
N ILE A 144 -11.61 0.45 2.47
CA ILE A 144 -10.95 1.44 1.60
C ILE A 144 -11.52 1.39 0.19
N ILE A 145 -11.63 0.20 -0.41
CA ILE A 145 -12.13 0.04 -1.79
C ILE A 145 -13.58 0.51 -1.96
N LYS A 146 -14.42 0.27 -0.95
CA LYS A 146 -15.84 0.66 -0.96
C LYS A 146 -16.10 2.06 -0.43
N ARG A 147 -15.04 2.78 -0.02
CA ARG A 147 -15.17 4.14 0.49
C ARG A 147 -15.65 5.07 -0.62
N PRO A 148 -16.69 5.89 -0.39
CA PRO A 148 -17.06 6.93 -1.33
C PRO A 148 -15.92 7.96 -1.46
N PRO A 149 -15.73 8.58 -2.63
CA PRO A 149 -14.75 9.65 -2.81
C PRO A 149 -15.10 10.84 -1.92
N GLU A 150 -14.42 10.91 -0.78
CA GLU A 150 -14.38 11.95 0.24
C GLU A 150 -15.74 12.42 0.83
N PRO A 151 -16.04 12.12 2.12
CA PRO A 151 -17.18 12.75 2.78
C PRO A 151 -16.87 14.25 3.03
N PRO A 152 -17.80 15.17 2.75
CA PRO A 152 -17.58 16.62 2.70
C PRO A 152 -17.32 17.31 4.05
N THR A 153 -17.22 16.58 5.17
CA THR A 153 -17.24 17.11 6.53
C THR A 153 -16.14 16.50 7.40
N ALA A 154 -15.24 17.35 7.91
CA ALA A 154 -14.14 16.95 8.81
C ALA A 154 -14.59 16.29 10.13
N HIS A 155 -15.89 16.29 10.43
CA HIS A 155 -16.46 15.79 11.67
C HIS A 155 -17.06 14.39 11.57
N ASP A 156 -17.29 13.85 10.37
CA ASP A 156 -17.86 12.52 10.23
C ASP A 156 -16.76 11.46 10.29
N ARG A 157 -16.72 10.72 11.40
CA ARG A 157 -15.86 9.53 11.53
C ARG A 157 -16.36 8.47 10.57
N ASP A 158 -15.61 8.26 9.49
CA ASP A 158 -15.90 7.18 8.55
C ASP A 158 -15.69 5.79 9.21
N VAL A 159 -16.34 4.78 8.63
CA VAL A 159 -16.26 3.39 9.10
C VAL A 159 -14.81 2.92 9.17
N LEU A 160 -14.00 3.31 8.17
CA LEU A 160 -12.58 3.01 8.10
C LEU A 160 -11.80 3.54 9.31
N THR A 161 -12.01 4.80 9.70
CA THR A 161 -11.32 5.42 10.85
C THR A 161 -11.67 4.68 12.14
N SER A 162 -12.94 4.31 12.30
CA SER A 162 -13.40 3.56 13.48
C SER A 162 -12.80 2.15 13.54
N MET A 163 -12.75 1.45 12.40
CA MET A 163 -12.12 0.12 12.30
C MET A 163 -10.61 0.18 12.54
N LEU A 164 -9.91 1.20 12.01
CA LEU A 164 -8.47 1.36 12.23
C LEU A 164 -8.14 1.54 13.71
N ALA A 165 -8.89 2.38 14.43
CA ALA A 165 -8.70 2.60 15.86
C ALA A 165 -8.88 1.32 16.69
N LEU A 166 -9.81 0.44 16.29
CA LEU A 166 -10.05 -0.85 16.95
C LEU A 166 -9.10 -1.96 16.49
N ALA A 167 -8.39 -1.76 15.37
CA ALA A 167 -7.45 -2.71 14.81
C ALA A 167 -6.01 -2.53 15.32
N GLU A 168 -5.72 -1.46 16.07
CA GLU A 168 -4.39 -1.22 16.63
C GLU A 168 -4.00 -2.30 17.66
N PRO A 169 -2.75 -2.80 17.64
CA PRO A 169 -1.66 -2.47 16.70
C PRO A 169 -1.81 -3.19 15.34
N LEU A 170 -1.49 -2.48 14.25
CA LEU A 170 -1.56 -3.05 12.89
C LEU A 170 -0.34 -3.92 12.59
N SER A 171 -0.59 -5.14 12.10
CA SER A 171 0.47 -6.03 11.60
C SER A 171 1.06 -5.51 10.28
N SER A 172 2.30 -5.90 9.98
CA SER A 172 2.95 -5.55 8.70
C SER A 172 2.15 -6.06 7.50
N THR A 173 1.56 -7.26 7.59
CA THR A 173 0.66 -7.82 6.57
C THR A 173 -0.57 -6.95 6.35
N THR A 174 -1.20 -6.47 7.43
CA THR A 174 -2.35 -5.57 7.34
C THR A 174 -1.98 -4.23 6.73
N LEU A 175 -0.83 -3.66 7.10
CA LEU A 175 -0.33 -2.41 6.49
C LEU A 175 -0.10 -2.58 4.99
N SER A 176 0.46 -3.72 4.57
CA SER A 176 0.65 -4.08 3.17
C SER A 176 -0.68 -4.18 2.41
N GLU A 177 -1.71 -4.78 3.01
CA GLU A 177 -3.07 -4.84 2.43
C GLU A 177 -3.72 -3.45 2.34
N ILE A 178 -3.54 -2.58 3.35
CA ILE A 178 -4.04 -1.20 3.30
C ILE A 178 -3.36 -0.42 2.16
N ARG A 179 -2.04 -0.59 1.98
CA ARG A 179 -1.30 0.00 0.85
C ARG A 179 -1.83 -0.49 -0.49
N LEU A 180 -2.06 -1.80 -0.62
CA LEU A 180 -2.66 -2.39 -1.82
C LEU A 180 -4.05 -1.80 -2.09
N ALA A 181 -4.90 -1.66 -1.07
CA ALA A 181 -6.22 -1.08 -1.22
C ALA A 181 -6.17 0.37 -1.72
N CYS A 182 -5.29 1.19 -1.14
CA CYS A 182 -5.10 2.58 -1.56
C CYS A 182 -4.59 2.66 -3.01
N LEU A 183 -3.70 1.75 -3.39
CA LEU A 183 -3.17 1.65 -4.75
C LEU A 183 -4.27 1.31 -5.77
N VAL A 184 -5.10 0.32 -5.46
CA VAL A 184 -6.22 -0.11 -6.32
C VAL A 184 -7.26 1.01 -6.45
N ALA A 185 -7.58 1.69 -5.36
CA ALA A 185 -8.49 2.84 -5.38
C ALA A 185 -7.87 4.09 -6.04
N SER A 186 -6.55 4.15 -6.18
CA SER A 186 -5.80 5.35 -6.60
C SER A 186 -6.13 6.60 -5.77
N ASP A 187 -6.50 6.42 -4.49
CA ASP A 187 -6.87 7.51 -3.57
C ASP A 187 -5.64 8.02 -2.80
N GLN A 188 -4.92 8.94 -3.43
CA GLN A 188 -3.73 9.57 -2.86
C GLN A 188 -4.06 10.39 -1.59
N THR A 189 -5.23 11.05 -1.54
CA THR A 189 -5.63 11.87 -0.38
C THR A 189 -5.84 11.00 0.85
N LEU A 190 -6.56 9.89 0.70
CA LEU A 190 -6.71 8.90 1.77
C LEU A 190 -5.37 8.33 2.18
N PHE A 191 -4.51 7.97 1.22
CA PHE A 191 -3.20 7.42 1.52
C PHE A 191 -2.35 8.37 2.37
N GLN A 192 -2.32 9.67 2.04
CA GLN A 192 -1.62 10.66 2.87
C GLN A 192 -2.27 10.84 4.25
N ARG A 193 -3.60 10.81 4.34
CA ARG A 193 -4.31 10.89 5.62
C ARG A 193 -3.99 9.70 6.52
N LEU A 194 -3.94 8.48 5.96
CA LEU A 194 -3.55 7.28 6.70
C LEU A 194 -2.11 7.38 7.18
N ARG A 195 -1.18 7.86 6.34
CA ARG A 195 0.23 8.07 6.73
C ARG A 195 0.44 9.08 7.87
N ARG A 196 -0.53 9.95 8.14
CA ARG A 196 -0.50 10.87 9.29
C ARG A 196 -0.94 10.19 10.59
N SER A 197 -1.56 9.00 10.52
CA SER A 197 -1.92 8.22 11.69
C SER A 197 -0.69 7.48 12.25
N PRO A 198 -0.44 7.55 13.57
CA PRO A 198 0.66 6.82 14.21
C PRO A 198 0.54 5.30 14.06
N ALA A 199 -0.67 4.78 13.88
CA ALA A 199 -0.91 3.36 13.63
C ALA A 199 -0.33 2.87 12.30
N PHE A 200 -0.26 3.75 11.30
CA PHE A 200 0.14 3.42 9.94
C PHE A 200 1.62 3.70 9.68
N ALA A 201 2.09 4.85 10.15
CA ALA A 201 3.48 5.28 10.00
C ALA A 201 3.98 5.86 11.33
N PRO A 202 4.32 5.00 12.30
CA PRO A 202 4.84 5.47 13.57
C PRO A 202 6.10 6.29 13.35
N LEU A 203 6.15 7.49 13.94
CA LEU A 203 7.33 8.33 13.89
C LEU A 203 8.48 7.65 14.63
N SER A 204 9.70 7.81 14.13
CA SER A 204 10.90 7.48 14.89
C SER A 204 10.89 8.27 16.20
N GLY A 205 11.32 7.67 17.32
CA GLY A 205 11.37 8.38 18.60
C GLY A 205 12.22 9.67 18.55
N SER A 206 13.24 9.69 17.68
CA SER A 206 14.02 10.90 17.39
C SER A 206 13.18 11.98 16.69
N ASP A 207 12.44 11.63 15.64
CA ASP A 207 11.50 12.53 14.96
C ASP A 207 10.43 13.04 15.93
N GLN A 208 9.87 12.17 16.78
CA GLN A 208 8.87 12.57 17.77
C GLN A 208 9.43 13.61 18.76
N MET A 209 10.69 13.48 19.16
CA MET A 209 11.36 14.43 20.05
C MET A 209 11.66 15.77 19.37
N ILE A 210 12.06 15.77 18.09
CA ILE A 210 12.43 17.00 17.34
C ILE A 210 11.20 17.79 16.87
N LEU A 211 10.21 17.05 16.41
CA LEU A 211 9.01 17.62 15.84
C LEU A 211 8.14 18.21 16.95
N GLU A 212 8.27 17.75 18.20
CA GLU A 212 7.35 18.10 19.28
C GLU A 212 5.90 17.73 18.89
N ALA A 213 4.95 17.76 19.82
CA ALA A 213 3.58 17.34 19.51
C ALA A 213 2.83 18.27 18.52
N SER A 214 3.43 19.38 18.09
CA SER A 214 2.76 20.49 17.39
C SER A 214 3.24 20.73 15.95
N VAL A 215 4.22 19.98 15.43
CA VAL A 215 4.70 20.23 14.06
C VAL A 215 3.69 19.74 13.01
N PRO A 216 3.35 20.60 12.03
CA PRO A 216 2.54 20.19 10.90
C PRO A 216 3.12 18.98 10.17
N PRO A 217 2.28 18.07 9.65
CA PRO A 217 2.75 16.96 8.85
C PRO A 217 3.40 17.45 7.55
N ASP A 218 4.26 16.62 6.96
CA ASP A 218 4.75 16.84 5.61
C ASP A 218 3.56 16.83 4.62
N ASP A 219 3.66 17.65 3.56
CA ASP A 219 2.63 17.73 2.52
C ASP A 219 3.10 17.13 1.21
N VAL A 220 2.17 16.49 0.51
CA VAL A 220 2.37 15.89 -0.81
C VAL A 220 1.20 16.23 -1.70
N VAL A 221 1.48 16.79 -2.87
CA VAL A 221 0.48 17.00 -3.92
C VAL A 221 1.00 16.31 -5.17
N VAL A 222 0.19 15.41 -5.72
CA VAL A 222 0.49 14.69 -6.97
C VAL A 222 -0.37 15.31 -8.06
N GLU A 223 0.26 15.69 -9.16
CA GLU A 223 -0.39 16.30 -10.32
C GLU A 223 -0.11 15.45 -11.55
N ASP A 224 -1.17 15.03 -12.23
CA ASP A 224 -1.03 14.40 -13.54
C ASP A 224 -0.74 15.47 -14.60
N VAL A 225 0.30 15.26 -15.41
CA VAL A 225 0.65 16.20 -16.48
C VAL A 225 -0.29 15.96 -17.67
N PRO A 226 -1.05 16.97 -18.11
CA PRO A 226 -1.97 16.81 -19.23
C PRO A 226 -1.20 16.59 -20.54
N GLY A 227 -1.66 15.64 -21.35
CA GLY A 227 -1.10 15.38 -22.69
C GLY A 227 0.10 14.43 -22.73
N ASP A 228 0.56 13.93 -21.58
CA ASP A 228 1.63 12.92 -21.51
C ASP A 228 1.13 11.71 -20.69
N GLU A 229 0.86 10.61 -21.40
CA GLU A 229 0.40 9.34 -20.83
C GLU A 229 1.50 8.70 -19.97
N GLY A 230 1.57 9.12 -18.72
CA GLY A 230 2.47 8.55 -17.72
C GLY A 230 3.36 9.57 -17.03
N ALA A 231 3.47 10.80 -17.52
CA ALA A 231 4.15 11.86 -16.78
C ALA A 231 3.29 12.37 -15.63
N PHE A 232 3.93 12.67 -14.51
CA PHE A 232 3.32 13.26 -13.32
C PHE A 232 4.34 14.15 -12.64
N ALA A 233 3.85 15.16 -11.94
CA ALA A 233 4.64 16.00 -11.05
C ALA A 233 4.23 15.72 -9.61
N VAL A 234 5.19 15.82 -8.69
CA VAL A 234 4.89 15.70 -7.26
C VAL A 234 5.56 16.84 -6.53
N HIS A 235 4.75 17.58 -5.80
CA HIS A 235 5.19 18.69 -4.98
C HIS A 235 5.23 18.23 -3.54
N PHE A 236 6.39 18.41 -2.89
CA PHE A 236 6.62 17.98 -1.51
C PHE A 236 6.97 19.18 -0.65
N ARG A 237 6.48 19.19 0.60
CA ARG A 237 6.90 20.13 1.63
C ARG A 237 7.33 19.38 2.88
N PHE A 238 8.63 19.42 3.17
CA PHE A 238 9.21 18.79 4.36
C PHE A 238 9.35 19.79 5.49
N VAL A 239 8.69 19.54 6.62
CA VAL A 239 8.81 20.41 7.79
C VAL A 239 10.11 20.08 8.55
N LYS A 240 10.85 21.12 8.95
CA LYS A 240 12.14 21.02 9.67
C LYS A 240 13.15 20.07 8.98
N PHE A 241 13.18 20.04 7.64
CA PHE A 241 13.99 19.11 6.82
C PHE A 241 15.45 18.99 7.30
N GLN A 242 16.16 20.11 7.43
CA GLN A 242 17.57 20.10 7.85
C GLN A 242 17.77 19.54 9.25
N THR A 243 16.91 19.91 10.21
CA THR A 243 16.97 19.39 11.58
C THR A 243 16.77 17.89 11.60
N ARG A 244 15.79 17.37 10.85
CA ARG A 244 15.54 15.93 10.73
C ARG A 244 16.71 15.21 10.07
N MET A 245 17.29 15.78 9.01
CA MET A 245 18.49 15.24 8.37
C MET A 245 19.71 15.21 9.31
N ARG A 246 19.87 16.19 10.21
CA ARG A 246 20.97 16.21 11.19
C ARG A 246 20.79 15.21 12.32
N VAL A 247 19.57 15.06 12.83
CA VAL A 247 19.31 14.27 14.04
C VAL A 247 18.85 12.84 13.69
N SER A 248 17.75 12.71 12.93
CA SER A 248 17.16 11.42 12.54
C SER A 248 17.91 10.76 11.40
N LYS A 249 18.68 11.55 10.63
CA LYS A 249 19.49 11.11 9.48
C LYS A 249 18.68 10.54 8.31
N GLU A 250 17.37 10.63 8.36
CA GLU A 250 16.46 10.21 7.32
C GLU A 250 15.19 11.06 7.32
N VAL A 251 14.73 11.43 6.14
CA VAL A 251 13.42 12.04 5.88
C VAL A 251 12.79 11.27 4.73
N LYS A 252 11.62 10.68 4.94
CA LYS A 252 10.99 9.79 3.96
C LYS A 252 9.55 10.19 3.69
N ILE A 253 9.16 10.14 2.41
CA ILE A 253 7.80 10.36 1.96
C ILE A 253 7.36 9.28 0.99
N GLU A 254 6.09 8.89 1.07
CA GLU A 254 5.49 7.88 0.21
C GLU A 254 4.25 8.48 -0.45
N TYR A 255 4.00 8.16 -1.71
CA TYR A 255 2.87 8.69 -2.46
C TYR A 255 2.42 7.75 -3.57
N ILE A 256 1.16 7.87 -3.98
CA ILE A 256 0.57 7.13 -5.08
C ILE A 256 0.55 8.03 -6.31
N ALA A 257 1.15 7.57 -7.40
CA ALA A 257 1.10 8.24 -8.69
C ALA A 257 1.12 7.19 -9.81
N ARG A 258 0.25 7.35 -10.81
CA ARG A 258 0.16 6.46 -11.99
C ARG A 258 0.10 4.97 -11.63
N GLY A 259 -0.79 4.62 -10.68
CA GLY A 259 -1.02 3.24 -10.25
C GLY A 259 0.20 2.58 -9.58
N ARG A 260 1.08 3.37 -8.97
CA ARG A 260 2.27 2.89 -8.25
C ARG A 260 2.44 3.64 -6.94
N ILE A 261 2.99 2.95 -5.94
CA ILE A 261 3.41 3.54 -4.68
C ILE A 261 4.90 3.85 -4.77
N TRP A 262 5.21 5.12 -4.72
CA TRP A 262 6.57 5.65 -4.76
C TRP A 262 7.04 5.99 -3.35
N SER A 263 8.34 5.82 -3.12
CA SER A 263 9.04 6.30 -1.94
C SER A 263 10.16 7.22 -2.38
N LEU A 264 10.15 8.45 -1.88
CA LEU A 264 11.27 9.37 -1.96
C LEU A 264 11.82 9.55 -0.54
N SER A 265 13.09 9.23 -0.34
CA SER A 265 13.76 9.49 0.93
C SER A 265 15.05 10.28 0.75
N PHE A 266 15.38 11.07 1.76
CA PHE A 266 16.66 11.72 1.93
C PHE A 266 17.31 11.11 3.15
N PHE A 267 18.58 10.70 3.06
CA PHE A 267 19.27 10.15 4.21
C PHE A 267 20.76 10.49 4.21
N VAL A 268 21.37 10.39 5.39
CA VAL A 268 22.81 10.56 5.58
C VAL A 268 23.49 9.20 5.40
N ASN A 269 24.38 9.09 4.42
CA ASN A 269 25.08 7.85 4.12
C ASN A 269 25.97 7.43 5.31
N GLY A 270 25.60 6.33 5.98
CA GLY A 270 26.37 5.80 7.10
C GLY A 270 27.57 4.93 6.68
N SER A 271 27.38 4.09 5.66
CA SER A 271 28.41 3.19 5.09
C SER A 271 27.87 2.37 3.90
N ARG A 272 26.76 2.77 3.26
CA ARG A 272 26.16 1.95 2.20
C ARG A 272 27.08 1.95 0.97
N THR A 273 27.51 0.78 0.54
CA THR A 273 28.19 0.61 -0.74
C THR A 273 27.13 0.60 -1.85
N TRP A 274 27.39 1.39 -2.88
CA TRP A 274 26.50 1.55 -4.04
C TRP A 274 26.67 0.41 -5.03
N ARG A 275 25.60 0.06 -5.76
CA ARG A 275 25.60 -1.00 -6.78
C ARG A 275 26.63 -0.77 -7.89
N SER A 276 26.96 0.47 -8.24
CA SER A 276 27.90 0.75 -9.34
C SER A 276 29.38 0.73 -8.92
N GLY A 277 29.71 0.19 -7.75
CA GLY A 277 31.09 0.16 -7.23
C GLY A 277 31.64 1.53 -6.82
N LYS A 278 30.85 2.62 -6.95
CA LYS A 278 31.23 3.94 -6.43
C LYS A 278 30.99 3.97 -4.92
N THR A 279 32.03 4.21 -4.14
CA THR A 279 31.88 4.48 -2.71
C THR A 279 31.30 5.87 -2.51
N LEU A 280 30.08 5.96 -1.95
CA LEU A 280 29.58 7.24 -1.46
C LEU A 280 30.35 7.60 -0.19
N GLU A 281 30.73 8.87 -0.08
CA GLU A 281 31.39 9.38 1.12
C GLU A 281 30.48 9.21 2.35
N LYS A 282 31.08 8.79 3.46
CA LYS A 282 30.37 8.71 4.74
C LYS A 282 29.96 10.12 5.16
N GLY A 283 28.70 10.28 5.55
CA GLY A 283 28.12 11.58 5.89
C GLY A 283 27.48 12.32 4.71
N ALA A 284 27.65 11.84 3.47
CA ALA A 284 26.99 12.45 2.32
C ALA A 284 25.47 12.36 2.44
N TRP A 285 24.76 13.44 2.12
CA TRP A 285 23.30 13.43 2.00
C TRP A 285 22.91 12.87 0.63
N VAL A 286 21.96 11.94 0.62
CA VAL A 286 21.59 11.17 -0.56
C VAL A 286 20.07 11.23 -0.72
N ALA A 287 19.61 11.52 -1.93
CA ALA A 287 18.22 11.32 -2.33
C ALA A 287 18.04 9.91 -2.90
N CYS A 288 16.99 9.21 -2.47
CA CYS A 288 16.64 7.86 -2.89
C CYS A 288 15.22 7.83 -3.43
N MET A 289 15.05 7.25 -4.62
CA MET A 289 13.75 6.95 -5.19
C MET A 289 13.59 5.45 -5.39
N ALA A 290 12.50 4.91 -4.86
CA ALA A 290 12.17 3.50 -4.93
C ALA A 290 10.67 3.28 -5.17
N LEU A 291 10.31 2.11 -5.71
CA LEU A 291 8.94 1.62 -5.69
C LEU A 291 8.69 0.84 -4.41
N LEU A 292 7.47 0.91 -3.88
CA LEU A 292 7.04 0.07 -2.77
C LEU A 292 6.22 -1.12 -3.26
N GLU A 293 5.98 -2.05 -2.34
CA GLU A 293 5.17 -3.26 -2.53
C GLU A 293 3.89 -3.03 -3.35
N HIS A 294 3.46 -4.07 -4.06
CA HIS A 294 2.31 -4.08 -4.99
C HIS A 294 2.45 -3.22 -6.26
N SER A 295 3.48 -2.38 -6.34
CA SER A 295 3.73 -1.58 -7.55
C SER A 295 4.31 -2.44 -8.67
N PRO A 296 3.77 -2.39 -9.91
CA PRO A 296 4.42 -3.04 -11.04
C PRO A 296 5.77 -2.37 -11.36
N PRO A 297 6.81 -3.14 -11.75
CA PRO A 297 8.09 -2.59 -12.19
C PRO A 297 7.92 -1.54 -13.30
N THR A 298 8.78 -0.52 -13.30
CA THR A 298 8.72 0.55 -14.29
C THR A 298 10.06 1.20 -14.57
N TRP A 299 10.18 1.76 -15.76
CA TRP A 299 11.22 2.73 -16.07
C TRP A 299 10.84 4.09 -15.52
N ILE A 300 11.83 4.88 -15.12
CA ILE A 300 11.64 6.27 -14.70
C ILE A 300 12.83 7.13 -15.16
N ASP A 301 12.52 8.30 -15.68
CA ASP A 301 13.47 9.38 -15.94
C ASP A 301 12.87 10.64 -15.33
N SER A 302 13.24 10.94 -14.09
CA SER A 302 12.68 12.05 -13.33
C SER A 302 13.75 13.06 -12.96
N ARG A 303 13.29 14.23 -12.51
CA ARG A 303 14.13 15.30 -12.02
C ARG A 303 13.60 15.78 -10.68
N LEU A 304 14.42 15.69 -9.65
CA LEU A 304 14.18 16.28 -8.35
C LEU A 304 14.64 17.74 -8.40
N ILE A 305 13.72 18.65 -8.14
CA ILE A 305 13.95 20.09 -8.11
C ILE A 305 13.73 20.56 -6.67
N ILE A 306 14.69 21.30 -6.11
CA ILE A 306 14.56 21.93 -4.79
C ILE A 306 14.64 23.43 -4.98
N ASP A 307 13.49 24.07 -4.83
CA ASP A 307 13.33 25.51 -5.00
C ASP A 307 13.74 26.30 -3.77
N ASP A 308 14.22 27.52 -3.98
CA ASP A 308 14.40 28.49 -2.90
C ASP A 308 13.01 29.01 -2.48
N PRO A 309 12.60 28.84 -1.21
CA PRO A 309 11.28 29.26 -0.75
C PRO A 309 11.03 30.76 -0.95
N ARG A 310 12.09 31.58 -1.03
CA ARG A 310 11.98 33.03 -1.26
C ARG A 310 11.59 33.40 -2.69
N CYS A 311 11.73 32.46 -3.62
CA CYS A 311 11.48 32.70 -5.05
C CYS A 311 10.15 32.11 -5.53
N SER A 312 9.51 31.24 -4.73
CA SER A 312 8.32 30.50 -5.17
C SER A 312 7.07 31.37 -5.05
N THR A 313 6.76 32.11 -6.13
CA THR A 313 5.51 32.89 -6.27
C THR A 313 4.31 32.02 -6.63
N ASN A 314 4.53 30.78 -7.12
CA ASN A 314 3.49 29.89 -7.66
C ASN A 314 3.34 28.58 -6.87
N SER A 315 3.76 28.54 -5.60
CA SER A 315 3.63 27.30 -4.82
C SER A 315 2.15 26.91 -4.65
N PRO A 316 1.75 25.67 -4.98
CA PRO A 316 0.38 25.19 -4.78
C PRO A 316 -0.03 25.17 -3.30
N PHE A 317 0.94 25.28 -2.39
CA PHE A 317 0.72 25.31 -0.94
C PHE A 317 0.38 26.70 -0.38
N THR A 318 0.47 27.78 -1.17
CA THR A 318 0.29 29.17 -0.69
C THR A 318 -1.16 29.65 -0.84
N ARG A 319 -2.12 28.93 -0.26
CA ARG A 319 -3.53 29.40 -0.10
C ARG A 319 -3.87 29.94 1.28
N MET A 320 -2.90 30.04 2.18
CA MET A 320 -3.11 30.72 3.46
C MET A 320 -3.07 32.24 3.23
N PRO A 321 -4.13 32.99 3.57
CA PRO A 321 -4.12 34.45 3.47
C PRO A 321 -3.04 34.98 4.42
N GLN A 322 -1.87 35.33 3.89
CA GLN A 322 -0.92 36.11 4.67
C GLN A 322 -1.50 37.50 4.90
N PRO A 323 -1.41 38.04 6.12
CA PRO A 323 -1.78 39.42 6.37
C PRO A 323 -0.96 40.34 5.47
N GLU A 324 -1.64 41.26 4.80
CA GLU A 324 -1.08 42.25 3.86
C GLU A 324 -0.09 43.18 4.57
N PHE A 325 1.16 42.72 4.74
CA PHE A 325 2.26 43.56 5.14
C PHE A 325 3.04 43.95 3.88
N SER A 326 2.94 45.24 3.51
CA SER A 326 3.64 45.86 2.40
C SER A 326 5.14 45.52 2.44
N PRO A 327 5.71 44.93 1.38
CA PRO A 327 7.10 44.47 1.42
C PRO A 327 8.06 45.66 1.41
N PRO A 328 9.09 45.67 2.28
CA PRO A 328 10.19 46.63 2.18
C PRO A 328 10.96 46.35 0.89
N THR A 329 11.19 47.41 0.10
CA THR A 329 12.06 47.44 -1.10
C THR A 329 13.47 46.98 -0.73
N SER A 330 13.69 45.68 -0.78
CA SER A 330 15.00 45.07 -0.53
C SER A 330 15.82 45.10 -1.83
N PRO A 331 17.13 45.39 -1.74
CA PRO A 331 18.00 45.48 -2.91
C PRO A 331 18.05 44.13 -3.65
N ARG A 332 18.16 44.19 -4.99
CA ARG A 332 18.25 43.05 -5.92
C ARG A 332 19.38 42.08 -5.53
N GLY A 333 19.10 41.18 -4.60
CA GLY A 333 20.00 40.10 -4.19
C GLY A 333 20.06 39.04 -5.27
N GLN A 334 21.25 38.52 -5.54
CA GLN A 334 21.47 37.40 -6.46
C GLN A 334 20.67 36.18 -5.97
N PHE A 335 19.78 35.67 -6.80
CA PHE A 335 18.98 34.48 -6.47
C PHE A 335 19.89 33.24 -6.38
N LYS A 336 19.67 32.43 -5.34
CA LYS A 336 20.37 31.16 -5.18
C LYS A 336 19.93 30.24 -6.34
N PRO A 337 20.86 29.56 -7.06
CA PRO A 337 20.48 28.67 -8.14
C PRO A 337 19.64 27.50 -7.61
N THR A 338 18.58 27.14 -8.33
CA THR A 338 17.75 25.96 -8.05
C THR A 338 18.60 24.69 -8.09
N ILE A 339 18.45 23.82 -7.08
CA ILE A 339 19.09 22.51 -7.07
C ILE A 339 18.27 21.57 -7.96
N SER A 340 18.91 20.97 -8.94
CA SER A 340 18.28 20.02 -9.87
C SER A 340 19.10 18.74 -9.95
N LEU A 341 18.48 17.61 -9.62
CA LEU A 341 19.08 16.27 -9.63
C LEU A 341 18.28 15.36 -10.56
N ARG A 342 18.96 14.70 -11.50
CA ARG A 342 18.29 13.72 -12.38
C ARG A 342 18.27 12.36 -11.69
N MET A 343 17.11 11.75 -11.59
CA MET A 343 16.92 10.41 -11.02
C MET A 343 16.39 9.49 -12.12
N LYS A 344 17.26 8.61 -12.63
CA LYS A 344 16.94 7.76 -13.79
C LYS A 344 17.23 6.31 -13.50
N SER A 345 16.28 5.43 -13.82
CA SER A 345 16.52 3.98 -13.86
C SER A 345 17.54 3.67 -14.98
N GLY A 346 18.61 2.94 -14.65
CA GLY A 346 19.73 2.65 -15.55
C GLY A 346 19.38 1.64 -16.64
N THR A 347 19.98 0.45 -16.57
CA THR A 347 19.75 -0.67 -17.50
C THR A 347 18.64 -1.61 -17.05
N GLU A 348 18.09 -1.40 -15.86
CA GLU A 348 17.07 -2.25 -15.24
C GLU A 348 15.88 -1.39 -14.81
N GLN A 349 14.69 -1.99 -14.84
CA GLN A 349 13.48 -1.37 -14.31
C GLN A 349 13.60 -1.17 -12.79
N LEU A 350 13.02 -0.09 -12.31
CA LEU A 350 12.77 0.07 -10.88
C LEU A 350 11.70 -0.95 -10.49
N SER A 351 11.97 -1.76 -9.47
CA SER A 351 11.08 -2.82 -9.00
C SER A 351 10.88 -2.72 -7.49
N PRO A 352 9.72 -3.13 -6.95
CA PRO A 352 9.52 -3.14 -5.51
C PRO A 352 10.51 -4.10 -4.82
N PRO A 353 10.80 -3.90 -3.51
CA PRO A 353 11.57 -4.84 -2.72
C PRO A 353 10.95 -6.24 -2.78
N SER A 354 11.74 -7.22 -3.19
CA SER A 354 11.36 -8.63 -3.20
C SER A 354 12.42 -9.42 -2.46
N ALA A 355 12.01 -10.42 -1.67
CA ALA A 355 12.94 -11.28 -0.93
C ALA A 355 13.97 -11.95 -1.84
N ALA A 356 13.62 -12.19 -3.12
CA ALA A 356 14.51 -12.80 -4.10
C ALA A 356 15.58 -11.83 -4.66
N HIS A 357 15.36 -10.52 -4.57
CA HIS A 357 16.20 -9.50 -5.20
C HIS A 357 16.84 -8.60 -4.16
N TRP A 358 17.92 -9.09 -3.56
CA TRP A 358 18.81 -8.27 -2.73
C TRP A 358 20.06 -7.89 -3.53
N PRO A 359 20.39 -6.58 -3.64
CA PRO A 359 19.77 -5.42 -3.00
C PRO A 359 18.48 -4.92 -3.71
N PRO A 360 17.56 -4.24 -2.99
CA PRO A 360 16.30 -3.72 -3.55
C PRO A 360 16.57 -2.73 -4.68
N SER A 361 15.82 -2.74 -5.79
CA SER A 361 15.98 -1.79 -6.90
C SER A 361 15.64 -0.37 -6.45
N GLU A 362 16.64 0.52 -6.40
CA GLU A 362 16.54 1.89 -5.90
C GLU A 362 17.49 2.81 -6.68
N ILE A 363 17.08 4.07 -6.88
CA ILE A 363 17.88 5.11 -7.52
C ILE A 363 18.40 6.04 -6.42
N LEU A 364 19.71 6.02 -6.17
CA LEU A 364 20.37 6.94 -5.25
C LEU A 364 21.12 8.03 -6.02
N VAL A 365 20.97 9.27 -5.58
CA VAL A 365 21.66 10.44 -6.12
C VAL A 365 22.24 11.23 -4.95
N PRO A 366 23.58 11.30 -4.79
CA PRO A 366 24.21 12.18 -3.81
C PRO A 366 23.84 13.64 -4.10
N LEU A 367 23.47 14.40 -3.05
CA LEU A 367 23.15 15.82 -3.23
C LEU A 367 24.38 16.63 -3.70
N GLN A 368 25.60 16.15 -3.40
CA GLN A 368 26.88 16.69 -3.85
C GLN A 368 27.00 16.79 -5.38
N GLU A 369 26.26 15.97 -6.14
CA GLU A 369 26.29 16.01 -7.60
C GLU A 369 25.66 17.30 -8.16
N SER A 370 24.86 18.02 -7.35
CA SER A 370 24.43 19.38 -7.66
C SER A 370 25.38 20.40 -7.06
N LEU A 371 25.78 21.39 -7.87
CA LEU A 371 26.63 22.51 -7.46
C LEU A 371 26.14 23.20 -6.17
N MET A 372 24.82 23.27 -5.98
CA MET A 372 24.18 23.88 -4.81
C MET A 372 23.72 22.88 -3.75
N GLY A 373 23.81 21.57 -3.98
CA GLY A 373 23.27 20.57 -3.06
C GLY A 373 23.94 20.57 -1.68
N ASN A 374 25.25 20.85 -1.63
CA ASN A 374 25.98 21.00 -0.36
C ASN A 374 25.47 22.15 0.50
N SER A 375 24.90 23.19 -0.12
CA SER A 375 24.38 24.34 0.63
C SER A 375 23.20 23.98 1.53
N LEU A 376 22.52 22.85 1.28
CA LEU A 376 21.45 22.35 2.16
C LEU A 376 21.95 21.91 3.54
N GLN A 377 23.26 21.66 3.69
CA GLN A 377 23.84 21.20 4.95
C GLN A 377 24.18 22.35 5.91
N TYR A 378 24.37 23.57 5.40
CA TYR A 378 25.11 24.64 6.08
C TYR A 378 24.28 25.86 6.53
N GLU A 379 22.95 25.77 6.62
CA GLU A 379 22.11 26.87 7.18
C GLU A 379 21.84 26.75 8.68
#